data_AF-A0A534W6M5-F1
#
_entry.id   AF-A0A534W6M5-F1
#
_cell.length_a   1.000
_cell.length_b   1.000
_cell.length_c   1.000
_cell.angle_alpha   90.00
_cell.angle_beta   90.00
_cell.angle_gamma   90.00
#
_symmetry.space_group_name_H-M   'P 1'
#
loop_
_entity.id
_entity.type
_entity.pdbx_description
1 polymer ?
#
loop_
_entity_poly.entity_id
_entity_poly.type
_entity_poly.pdbx_seq_one_letter_code
_entity_poly.pdbx_strand_id
1 'polypeptide(L)'
;MIRAALLATLALRVADALERKLLGHRPVYDVGAMGKRLFGSAQAGRTLRWVYGPALAVAQKKLRLPPFLFGPAVALGELVAMPRVGATPPVRRWRRGEVPLLFAHATMFAVAVDLL
;
A
#
# COMPACT_ATOMS: atom_id res chain seq x y z
N MET A 1 2.69 2.74 19.96
CA MET A 1 1.82 3.04 18.80
C MET A 1 2.57 3.69 17.65
N ILE A 2 3.15 4.89 17.79
CA ILE A 2 3.86 5.57 16.68
C ILE A 2 5.10 4.79 16.20
N ARG A 3 5.90 4.20 17.12
CA ARG A 3 7.06 3.38 16.76
C ARG A 3 6.70 2.12 15.97
N ALA A 4 5.64 1.41 16.37
CA ALA A 4 5.14 0.24 15.65
C ALA A 4 4.64 0.60 14.24
N ALA A 5 3.96 1.74 14.12
CA ALA A 5 3.52 2.29 12.83
C ALA A 5 4.68 2.67 11.90
N LEU A 6 5.76 3.25 12.45
CA LEU A 6 6.99 3.55 11.70
C LEU A 6 7.73 2.27 11.28
N LEU A 7 7.79 1.27 12.17
CA LEU A 7 8.39 -0.04 11.88
C LEU A 7 7.61 -0.82 10.82
N ALA A 8 6.28 -0.80 10.86
CA ALA A 8 5.43 -1.39 9.82
C ALA A 8 5.62 -0.67 8.47
N THR A 9 5.79 0.65 8.48
CA THR A 9 6.08 1.44 7.26
C THR A 9 7.48 1.15 6.70
N LEU A 10 8.46 0.83 7.56
CA LEU A 10 9.78 0.35 7.17
C LEU A 10 9.74 -1.07 6.60
N ALA A 11 8.97 -1.97 7.22
CA ALA A 11 8.75 -3.33 6.73
C ALA A 11 8.12 -3.31 5.31
N LEU A 12 7.19 -2.38 5.08
CA LEU A 12 6.61 -2.14 3.76
C LEU A 12 7.65 -1.77 2.70
N ARG A 13 8.72 -1.03 3.05
CA ARG A 13 9.78 -0.71 2.10
C ARG A 13 10.58 -1.94 1.66
N VAL A 14 10.76 -2.90 2.57
CA VAL A 14 11.41 -4.18 2.27
C VAL A 14 10.49 -5.05 1.42
N ALA A 15 9.18 -5.07 1.73
CA ALA A 15 8.18 -5.74 0.90
C ALA A 15 8.12 -5.15 -0.51
N ASP A 16 8.13 -3.81 -0.66
CA ASP A 16 8.18 -3.14 -1.96
C ASP A 16 9.43 -3.54 -2.78
N ALA A 17 10.55 -3.83 -2.12
CA ALA A 17 11.77 -4.30 -2.78
C ALA A 17 11.66 -5.77 -3.23
N LEU A 18 11.05 -6.63 -2.40
CA LEU A 18 10.76 -8.02 -2.72
C LEU A 18 9.75 -8.15 -3.86
N GLU A 19 8.67 -7.36 -3.85
CA GLU A 19 7.67 -7.34 -4.92
C GLU A 19 8.28 -6.94 -6.27
N ARG A 20 9.13 -5.91 -6.29
CA ARG A 20 9.84 -5.51 -7.52
C ARG A 20 10.74 -6.62 -8.05
N LYS A 21 11.36 -7.39 -7.16
CA LYS A 21 12.19 -8.54 -7.53
C LYS A 21 11.34 -9.70 -8.06
N LEU A 22 10.17 -9.95 -7.48
CA LEU A 22 9.24 -11.01 -7.90
C LEU A 22 8.54 -10.70 -9.22
N LEU A 23 8.12 -9.45 -9.45
CA LEU A 23 7.41 -9.04 -10.66
C LEU A 23 8.34 -8.76 -11.85
N GLY A 24 9.63 -8.50 -11.60
CA GLY A 24 10.57 -8.05 -12.64
C GLY A 24 10.27 -6.64 -13.20
N HIS A 25 9.23 -5.98 -12.70
CA HIS A 25 8.86 -4.60 -13.04
C HIS A 25 8.29 -3.88 -11.81
N ARG A 26 8.13 -2.56 -11.90
CA ARG A 26 7.44 -1.80 -10.84
C ARG A 26 5.93 -2.06 -10.92
N PRO A 27 5.26 -2.42 -9.82
CA PRO A 27 3.82 -2.58 -9.80
C PRO A 27 3.13 -1.24 -10.07
N VAL A 28 1.94 -1.30 -10.65
CA VAL A 28 1.12 -0.12 -10.95
C VAL A 28 0.79 0.74 -9.72
N TYR A 29 0.71 0.11 -8.54
CA TYR A 29 0.49 0.76 -7.24
C TYR A 29 1.80 1.18 -6.53
N ASP A 30 2.95 1.17 -7.22
CA ASP A 30 4.19 1.71 -6.66
C ASP A 30 3.99 3.18 -6.26
N VAL A 31 4.31 3.48 -5.01
CA VAL A 31 3.97 4.77 -4.42
C VAL A 31 4.76 5.93 -5.02
N GLY A 32 5.94 5.66 -5.59
CA GLY A 32 6.68 6.64 -6.39
C GLY A 32 5.99 6.90 -7.74
N ALA A 33 5.47 5.87 -8.39
CA ALA A 33 4.70 6.00 -9.63
C ALA A 33 3.38 6.76 -9.40
N MET A 34 2.65 6.45 -8.32
CA MET A 34 1.45 7.17 -7.92
C MET A 34 1.75 8.64 -7.61
N GLY A 35 2.80 8.91 -6.83
CA GLY A 35 3.22 10.27 -6.52
C GLY A 35 3.61 11.08 -7.76
N LYS A 36 4.30 10.45 -8.72
CA LYS A 36 4.64 11.09 -9.99
C LYS A 36 3.39 11.46 -10.80
N ARG A 37 2.33 10.63 -10.78
CA ARG A 37 1.07 10.90 -11.48
C ARG A 37 0.24 11.98 -10.80
N LEU A 38 0.11 11.93 -9.48
CA LEU A 38 -0.71 12.88 -8.72
C LEU A 38 -0.05 14.25 -8.55
N PHE A 39 1.25 14.27 -8.28
CA PHE A 39 1.96 15.47 -7.81
C PHE A 39 3.15 15.86 -8.69
N GLY A 40 3.37 15.16 -9.81
CA GLY A 40 4.56 15.33 -10.65
C GLY A 40 5.87 14.84 -10.00
N SER A 41 5.84 14.37 -8.74
CA SER A 41 7.03 14.00 -7.97
C SER A 41 6.91 12.64 -7.31
N ALA A 42 7.86 11.75 -7.62
CA ALA A 42 7.97 10.46 -6.93
C ALA A 42 8.33 10.61 -5.44
N GLN A 43 8.98 11.71 -5.06
CA GLN A 43 9.30 11.99 -3.66
C GLN A 43 8.05 12.36 -2.87
N ALA A 44 7.16 13.17 -3.44
CA ALA A 44 5.88 13.52 -2.80
C ALA A 44 5.05 12.27 -2.46
N GLY A 45 4.95 11.31 -3.39
CA GLY A 45 4.26 10.03 -3.12
C GLY A 45 4.92 9.25 -1.97
N ARG A 46 6.26 9.14 -1.97
CA ARG A 46 6.99 8.46 -0.89
C ARG A 46 6.77 9.15 0.46
N THR A 47 6.71 10.48 0.50
CA THR A 47 6.39 11.22 1.72
C THR A 47 4.96 10.97 2.17
N LEU A 48 4.00 10.88 1.24
CA LEU A 48 2.61 10.58 1.56
C LEU A 48 2.45 9.24 2.30
N ARG A 49 3.26 8.22 1.94
CA ARG A 49 3.29 6.91 2.63
C ARG A 49 3.63 7.00 4.10
N TRP A 50 4.50 7.95 4.47
CA TRP A 50 4.83 8.20 5.86
C TRP A 50 3.70 8.87 6.64
N VAL A 51 2.71 9.45 5.95
CA VAL A 51 1.52 10.05 6.58
C VAL A 51 0.40 9.01 6.67
N TYR A 52 0.03 8.39 5.54
CA TYR A 52 -1.12 7.48 5.53
C TYR A 52 -0.82 6.09 6.12
N GLY A 53 0.41 5.57 5.95
CA GLY A 53 0.78 4.25 6.48
C GLY A 53 0.59 4.17 7.99
N PRO A 54 1.15 5.11 8.78
CA PRO A 54 0.89 5.18 10.20
C PRO A 54 -0.57 5.41 10.57
N ALA A 55 -1.30 6.22 9.81
CA ALA A 55 -2.73 6.45 10.04
C ALA A 55 -3.55 5.15 9.90
N LEU A 56 -3.28 4.35 8.86
CA LEU A 56 -3.92 3.04 8.67
C LEU A 56 -3.55 2.07 9.80
N ALA A 57 -2.29 2.05 10.23
CA ALA A 57 -1.86 1.20 11.34
C ALA A 57 -2.58 1.57 12.66
N VAL A 58 -2.71 2.87 12.95
CA VAL A 58 -3.47 3.37 14.10
C VAL A 58 -4.95 3.03 13.97
N ALA A 59 -5.53 3.16 12.78
CA ALA A 59 -6.93 2.82 12.53
C ALA A 59 -7.20 1.33 12.79
N GLN A 60 -6.37 0.42 12.26
CA GLN A 60 -6.49 -1.01 12.49
C GLN A 60 -6.46 -1.36 13.97
N LYS A 61 -5.46 -0.85 14.71
CA LYS A 61 -5.30 -1.13 16.15
C LYS A 61 -6.42 -0.52 17.00
N LYS A 62 -6.85 0.72 16.71
CA LYS A 62 -7.95 1.36 17.44
C LYS A 62 -9.28 0.64 17.23
N LEU A 63 -9.56 0.23 16.00
CA LEU A 63 -10.80 -0.48 15.65
C LEU A 63 -10.71 -1.99 15.91
N ARG A 64 -9.55 -2.49 16.34
CA ARG A 64 -9.26 -3.92 16.59
C ARG A 64 -9.66 -4.81 15.42
N LEU A 65 -9.40 -4.33 14.20
CA LEU A 65 -9.80 -5.04 12.99
C LEU A 65 -8.82 -6.18 12.70
N PRO A 66 -9.32 -7.40 12.42
CA PRO A 66 -8.45 -8.51 12.08
C PRO A 66 -7.73 -8.22 10.75
N PRO A 67 -6.45 -8.57 10.63
CA PRO A 67 -5.62 -8.18 9.49
C PRO A 67 -6.14 -8.74 8.16
N PHE A 68 -6.74 -9.94 8.19
CA PHE A 68 -7.34 -10.59 7.03
C PHE A 68 -8.65 -9.95 6.55
N LEU A 69 -9.26 -9.07 7.33
CA LEU A 69 -10.37 -8.22 6.86
C LEU A 69 -9.86 -6.83 6.49
N PHE A 70 -8.97 -6.26 7.31
CA PHE A 70 -8.47 -4.90 7.12
C PHE A 70 -7.63 -4.75 5.85
N GLY A 71 -6.67 -5.65 5.61
CA GLY A 71 -5.82 -5.62 4.43
C GLY A 71 -6.61 -5.68 3.11
N PRO A 72 -7.50 -6.67 2.92
CA PRO A 72 -8.36 -6.72 1.73
C PRO A 72 -9.29 -5.52 1.59
N ALA A 73 -9.82 -4.98 2.70
CA ALA A 73 -10.65 -3.77 2.65
C ALA A 73 -9.85 -2.54 2.18
N VAL A 74 -8.60 -2.39 2.63
CA VAL A 74 -7.70 -1.34 2.15
C VAL A 74 -7.39 -1.53 0.67
N ALA A 75 -7.05 -2.75 0.23
CA ALA A 75 -6.80 -3.04 -1.18
C ALA A 75 -8.02 -2.75 -2.07
N LEU A 76 -9.24 -3.09 -1.62
CA LEU A 76 -10.48 -2.73 -2.31
C LEU A 76 -10.66 -1.21 -2.38
N GLY A 77 -10.45 -0.52 -1.26
CA GLY A 77 -10.48 0.94 -1.20
C GLY A 77 -9.51 1.56 -2.20
N GLU A 78 -8.28 1.05 -2.30
CA GLU A 78 -7.28 1.53 -3.25
C GLU A 78 -7.67 1.23 -4.71
N LEU A 79 -8.19 0.02 -5.02
CA LEU A 79 -8.66 -0.33 -6.37
C LEU A 79 -9.78 0.59 -6.86
N VAL A 80 -10.61 1.07 -5.94
CA VAL A 80 -11.75 1.96 -6.23
C VAL A 80 -11.28 3.42 -6.27
N ALA A 81 -10.58 3.89 -5.24
CA ALA A 81 -10.23 5.30 -5.09
C ALA A 81 -9.07 5.72 -6.00
N MET A 82 -8.01 4.92 -6.11
CA MET A 82 -6.77 5.33 -6.77
C MET A 82 -6.91 5.58 -8.28
N PRO A 83 -7.72 4.80 -9.04
CA PRO A 83 -7.99 5.14 -10.42
C PRO A 83 -8.86 6.40 -10.58
N ARG A 84 -9.78 6.65 -9.64
CA ARG A 84 -10.68 7.82 -9.69
C ARG A 84 -9.93 9.14 -9.47
N VAL A 85 -8.93 9.13 -8.60
CA VAL A 85 -8.08 10.31 -8.35
C VAL A 85 -6.90 10.42 -9.32
N GLY A 86 -6.78 9.49 -10.28
CA GLY A 86 -5.70 9.48 -11.27
C GLY A 86 -4.35 8.96 -10.76
N ALA A 87 -4.30 8.43 -9.53
CA ALA A 87 -3.07 7.89 -8.94
C ALA A 87 -2.60 6.61 -9.65
N THR A 88 -3.54 5.79 -10.10
CA THR A 88 -3.28 4.56 -10.87
C THR A 88 -4.10 4.57 -12.17
N PRO A 89 -3.69 3.84 -13.23
CA PRO A 89 -4.49 3.67 -14.41
C PRO A 89 -5.74 2.82 -14.08
N PRO A 90 -6.78 2.85 -14.93
CA PRO A 90 -7.96 1.99 -14.76
C PRO A 90 -7.57 0.52 -14.59
N VAL A 91 -8.24 -0.19 -13.67
CA VAL A 91 -7.92 -1.60 -13.30
C VAL A 91 -7.85 -2.53 -14.53
N ARG A 92 -8.67 -2.27 -15.55
CA ARG A 92 -8.64 -2.97 -16.86
C ARG A 92 -7.29 -2.95 -17.59
N ARG A 93 -6.38 -2.04 -17.24
CA ARG A 93 -5.03 -1.91 -17.84
C ARG A 93 -3.94 -2.59 -17.00
N TRP A 94 -4.29 -3.16 -15.86
CA TRP A 94 -3.33 -3.81 -14.97
C TRP A 94 -2.97 -5.19 -15.51
N ARG A 95 -1.74 -5.64 -15.25
CA ARG A 95 -1.27 -6.96 -15.66
C ARG A 95 -1.93 -8.03 -14.80
N ARG A 96 -2.09 -9.23 -15.38
CA ARG A 96 -2.53 -10.43 -14.64
C ARG A 96 -1.56 -10.66 -13.49
N GLY A 97 -2.05 -10.61 -12.26
CA GLY A 97 -1.23 -10.75 -11.05
C GLY A 97 -1.13 -9.47 -10.21
N GLU A 98 -1.27 -8.27 -10.77
CA GLU A 98 -1.11 -7.03 -9.98
C GLU A 98 -2.24 -6.81 -8.97
N VAL A 99 -3.46 -7.23 -9.31
CA VAL A 99 -4.59 -7.19 -8.38
C VAL A 99 -4.36 -8.11 -7.18
N PRO A 100 -4.15 -9.43 -7.34
CA PRO A 100 -3.90 -10.29 -6.19
C PRO A 100 -2.62 -9.90 -5.42
N LEU A 101 -1.60 -9.35 -6.10
CA LEU A 101 -0.42 -8.83 -5.43
C LEU A 101 -0.76 -7.64 -4.52
N LEU A 102 -1.60 -6.70 -4.96
CA LEU A 102 -2.08 -5.59 -4.13
C LEU A 102 -2.80 -6.10 -2.87
N PHE A 103 -3.67 -7.10 -3.02
CA PHE A 103 -4.35 -7.73 -1.87
C PHE A 103 -3.34 -8.37 -0.91
N ALA A 104 -2.37 -9.12 -1.44
CA ALA A 104 -1.32 -9.74 -0.64
C ALA A 104 -0.48 -8.68 0.09
N HIS A 105 -0.12 -7.58 -0.58
CA HIS A 105 0.65 -6.46 -0.02
C HIS A 105 -0.09 -5.78 1.13
N ALA A 106 -1.34 -5.40 0.91
CA ALA A 106 -2.16 -4.74 1.92
C ALA A 106 -2.42 -5.65 3.13
N THR A 107 -2.61 -6.95 2.88
CA THR A 107 -2.77 -7.95 3.95
C THR A 107 -1.48 -8.18 4.72
N MET A 108 -0.34 -8.27 4.03
CA MET A 108 0.97 -8.39 4.67
C MET A 108 1.28 -7.19 5.56
N PHE A 109 0.94 -5.97 5.09
CA PHE A 109 1.01 -4.77 5.93
C PHE A 109 0.13 -4.90 7.17
N ALA A 110 -1.13 -5.29 7.01
CA ALA A 110 -2.06 -5.42 8.13
C ALA A 110 -1.59 -6.47 9.16
N VAL A 111 -1.04 -7.60 8.69
CA VAL A 111 -0.45 -8.64 9.55
C VAL A 111 0.79 -8.10 10.27
N ALA A 112 1.68 -7.42 9.56
CA ALA A 112 2.88 -6.82 10.17
C ALA A 112 2.51 -5.77 11.23
N VAL A 113 1.48 -4.95 10.99
CA VAL A 113 0.93 -4.03 11.99
C VAL A 113 0.38 -4.79 13.19
N ASP A 114 -0.34 -5.90 12.96
CA ASP A 114 -0.96 -6.66 14.04
C ASP A 114 0.07 -7.32 14.97
N LEU A 115 1.17 -7.82 14.41
CA LEU A 115 2.28 -8.44 15.13
C LEU A 115 3.17 -7.46 15.92
N LEU A 116 3.10 -6.16 15.60
CA LEU A 116 3.86 -5.08 16.25
C LEU A 116 3.03 -4.29 17.28
#